data_AF-A9BA94-F1
#
_entry.id   AF-A9BA94-F1
#
_cell.length_a   1.000
_cell.length_b   1.000
_cell.length_c   1.000
_cell.angle_alpha   90.00
_cell.angle_beta   90.00
_cell.angle_gamma   90.00
#
_symmetry.space_group_name_H-M   'P 1'
#
loop_
_entity.id
_entity.type
_entity.pdbx_description
1 polymer ?
#
loop_
_entity_poly.entity_id
_entity_poly.type
_entity_poly.pdbx_seq_one_letter_code
_entity_poly.pdbx_strand_id
1 'polypeptide(L)'
;MKQKNNPLSNKNQPDNGFTLIEVAVVMAVLSALSSFAIPNIINTVKLSRIEETKALMNSYAADCLGQYRVSTDITELKEKVPEYLSDQKLATLGYQLDPKNNNCETLAVKPLNNKDKDLLYEMQFRIYEDDKTGSVKVFKGATPSDSPNPRSLPSCRGWAGENCGLSEEAQARIDRLNLIAEERNKCTTNFNNKQINKATGPVKTWRAPVNDEDMGACEDQGICLFEGKSYRSCDEVEVARQKKYGDQCKDWTKDMAKQKNNKKSEEGEGQTLDPQCGGQLYWFHSGDILTSFEEWEEKNEDMKKSQCEKDRSRIKTTSHKGEYVIKPADGIKEPCGNKIFVYDGEILNSVDYDAKLKQIEADKKKREEDNRNKQKKEKETDKRGNICPKKTYTDNQGLKCCPSNPTKKCNKDKKYRKKASICGCWYKQK
;
A
#
# COMPACT_ATOMS: atom_id res chain seq x y z
N MET A 1 -50.07 82.51 -53.20
CA MET A 1 -51.02 82.38 -52.07
C MET A 1 -50.93 83.64 -51.23
N LYS A 2 -52.07 84.32 -51.00
CA LYS A 2 -52.13 85.66 -50.39
C LYS A 2 -51.74 85.63 -48.91
N GLN A 3 -50.73 86.43 -48.55
CA GLN A 3 -50.40 86.80 -47.18
C GLN A 3 -51.55 87.65 -46.59
N LYS A 4 -52.08 87.23 -45.43
CA LYS A 4 -52.95 88.05 -44.59
C LYS A 4 -52.10 88.62 -43.46
N ASN A 5 -51.81 89.91 -43.55
CA ASN A 5 -51.28 90.71 -42.45
C ASN A 5 -52.43 90.99 -41.47
N ASN A 6 -52.32 90.48 -40.24
CA ASN A 6 -53.14 90.94 -39.12
C ASN A 6 -52.42 92.10 -38.42
N PRO A 7 -53.11 93.20 -38.09
CA PRO A 7 -52.52 94.28 -37.31
C PRO A 7 -52.43 93.87 -35.83
N LEU A 8 -51.21 93.98 -35.28
CA LEU A 8 -50.92 93.94 -33.86
C LEU A 8 -51.60 95.14 -33.17
N SER A 9 -52.73 94.87 -32.53
CA SER A 9 -53.33 95.78 -31.55
C SER A 9 -52.50 95.73 -30.26
N ASN A 10 -51.61 96.69 -30.10
CA ASN A 10 -50.88 96.94 -28.86
C ASN A 10 -51.86 97.51 -27.81
N LYS A 11 -52.48 96.62 -27.02
CA LYS A 11 -53.18 97.00 -25.80
C LYS A 11 -52.16 97.03 -24.68
N ASN A 12 -51.92 98.21 -24.13
CA ASN A 12 -51.28 98.39 -22.83
C ASN A 12 -52.03 97.52 -21.81
N GLN A 13 -51.47 96.36 -21.45
CA GLN A 13 -51.90 95.64 -20.27
C GLN A 13 -51.57 96.53 -19.08
N PRO A 14 -52.53 96.83 -18.19
CA PRO A 14 -52.17 97.41 -16.91
C PRO A 14 -51.26 96.42 -16.20
N ASP A 15 -50.14 96.91 -15.69
CA ASP A 15 -49.26 96.19 -14.78
C ASP A 15 -50.05 95.86 -13.50
N ASN A 16 -50.86 94.81 -13.57
CA ASN A 16 -51.56 94.24 -12.44
C ASN A 16 -50.50 93.48 -11.62
N GLY A 17 -49.80 94.21 -10.75
CA GLY A 17 -48.97 93.60 -9.73
C GLY A 17 -49.81 92.64 -8.89
N PHE A 18 -49.35 91.41 -8.73
CA PHE A 18 -49.98 90.41 -7.88
C PHE A 18 -50.15 90.97 -6.47
N THR A 19 -51.34 90.80 -5.90
CA THR A 19 -51.57 91.21 -4.51
C THR A 19 -50.75 90.32 -3.57
N LEU A 20 -50.21 90.90 -2.50
CA LEU A 20 -49.43 90.15 -1.50
C LEU A 20 -50.20 88.93 -0.96
N ILE A 21 -51.53 89.05 -0.88
CA ILE A 21 -52.45 88.00 -0.44
C ILE A 21 -52.48 86.84 -1.44
N GLU A 22 -52.54 87.11 -2.73
CA GLU A 22 -52.54 86.08 -3.77
C GLU A 22 -51.24 85.27 -3.78
N VAL A 23 -50.09 85.94 -3.61
CA VAL A 23 -48.79 85.29 -3.45
C VAL A 23 -48.74 84.44 -2.17
N ALA A 24 -49.27 84.96 -1.05
CA ALA A 24 -49.30 84.22 0.22
C ALA A 24 -50.17 82.95 0.14
N VAL A 25 -51.32 83.01 -0.54
CA VAL A 25 -52.20 81.86 -0.75
C VAL A 25 -51.53 80.81 -1.64
N VAL A 26 -50.88 81.21 -2.73
CA VAL A 26 -50.16 80.28 -3.61
C VAL A 26 -49.00 79.61 -2.86
N MET A 27 -48.24 80.36 -2.06
CA MET A 27 -47.15 79.82 -1.24
C MET A 27 -47.68 78.85 -0.17
N ALA A 28 -48.82 79.13 0.47
CA ALA A 28 -49.45 78.24 1.43
C ALA A 28 -49.92 76.91 0.80
N VAL A 29 -50.51 76.97 -0.41
CA VAL A 29 -50.96 75.77 -1.13
C VAL A 29 -49.76 74.95 -1.63
N LEU A 30 -48.74 75.59 -2.19
CA LEU A 30 -47.52 74.90 -2.65
C LEU A 30 -46.74 74.27 -1.48
N SER A 31 -46.64 74.97 -0.34
CA SER A 31 -45.98 74.43 0.85
C SER A 31 -46.75 73.23 1.42
N ALA A 32 -48.08 73.29 1.52
CA ALA A 32 -48.90 72.15 1.92
C ALA A 32 -48.73 70.96 0.97
N LEU A 33 -48.87 71.15 -0.34
CA LEU A 33 -48.72 70.09 -1.35
C LEU A 33 -47.31 69.49 -1.37
N SER A 34 -46.27 70.32 -1.24
CA SER A 34 -44.89 69.86 -1.17
C SER A 34 -44.64 68.97 0.05
N SER A 35 -45.28 69.24 1.19
CA SER A 35 -45.12 68.42 2.40
C SER A 35 -45.70 67.01 2.26
N PHE A 36 -46.75 66.82 1.45
CA PHE A 36 -47.34 65.50 1.17
C PHE A 36 -46.70 64.76 -0.01
N ALA A 37 -46.29 65.49 -1.06
CA ALA A 37 -45.76 64.88 -2.28
C ALA A 37 -44.31 64.38 -2.12
N ILE A 38 -43.45 65.15 -1.45
CA ILE A 38 -42.01 64.87 -1.36
C ILE A 38 -41.73 63.53 -0.65
N PRO A 39 -42.33 63.19 0.52
CA PRO A 39 -42.06 61.92 1.19
C PRO A 39 -42.49 60.70 0.36
N ASN A 40 -43.59 60.80 -0.39
CA ASN A 40 -44.06 59.71 -1.22
C ASN A 40 -43.16 59.47 -2.44
N ILE A 41 -42.72 60.53 -3.14
CA ILE A 41 -41.81 60.41 -4.28
C ILE A 41 -40.46 59.81 -3.84
N ILE A 42 -39.92 60.25 -2.71
CA ILE A 42 -38.66 59.72 -2.16
C ILE A 42 -38.77 58.22 -1.86
N ASN A 43 -39.89 57.77 -1.27
CA ASN A 43 -40.12 56.36 -1.00
C ASN A 43 -40.25 55.54 -2.29
N THR A 44 -40.89 56.07 -3.33
CA THR A 44 -40.99 55.39 -4.63
C THR A 44 -39.63 55.25 -5.31
N VAL A 45 -38.78 56.29 -5.27
CA VAL A 45 -37.41 56.21 -5.80
C VAL A 45 -36.59 55.15 -5.06
N LYS A 46 -36.71 55.08 -3.72
CA LYS A 46 -36.02 54.06 -2.93
C LYS A 46 -36.53 52.64 -3.25
N LEU A 47 -37.83 52.44 -3.46
CA LEU A 47 -38.36 51.14 -3.90
C LEU A 47 -37.82 50.75 -5.29
N SER A 48 -37.69 51.70 -6.22
CA SER A 48 -37.05 51.45 -7.52
C SER A 48 -35.60 50.98 -7.38
N ARG A 49 -34.85 51.56 -6.43
CA ARG A 49 -33.46 51.13 -6.14
C ARG A 49 -33.40 49.71 -5.60
N ILE A 50 -34.38 49.29 -4.79
CA ILE A 50 -34.46 47.90 -4.31
C ILE A 50 -34.62 46.94 -5.49
N GLU A 51 -35.53 47.23 -6.43
CA GLU A 51 -35.74 46.35 -7.59
C GLU A 51 -34.52 46.32 -8.52
N GLU A 52 -33.81 47.44 -8.67
CA GLU A 52 -32.54 47.48 -9.40
C GLU A 52 -31.44 46.65 -8.71
N THR A 53 -31.31 46.75 -7.39
CA THR A 53 -30.38 45.91 -6.61
C THR A 53 -30.72 44.43 -6.75
N LYS A 54 -32.00 44.04 -6.70
CA LYS A 54 -32.41 42.64 -6.92
C LYS A 54 -32.03 42.14 -8.31
N ALA A 55 -32.24 42.96 -9.35
CA ALA A 55 -31.85 42.60 -10.71
C ALA A 55 -30.33 42.39 -10.81
N LEU A 56 -29.56 43.28 -10.19
CA LEU A 56 -28.11 43.16 -10.11
C LEU A 56 -27.67 41.87 -9.38
N MET A 57 -28.26 41.58 -8.22
CA MET A 57 -27.95 40.36 -7.46
C MET A 57 -28.38 39.08 -8.19
N ASN A 58 -29.50 39.10 -8.91
CA ASN A 58 -29.93 37.96 -9.73
C ASN A 58 -28.96 37.69 -10.89
N SER A 59 -28.55 38.75 -11.58
CA SER A 59 -27.54 38.64 -12.65
C SER A 59 -26.26 38.03 -12.09
N TYR A 60 -25.82 38.52 -10.94
CA TYR A 60 -24.59 38.04 -10.32
C TYR A 60 -24.69 36.59 -9.82
N ALA A 61 -25.80 36.22 -9.18
CA ALA A 61 -26.04 34.83 -8.79
C ALA A 61 -26.07 33.89 -10.00
N ALA A 62 -26.62 34.32 -11.13
CA ALA A 62 -26.63 33.56 -12.37
C ALA A 62 -25.21 33.39 -12.95
N ASP A 63 -24.39 34.44 -12.94
CA ASP A 63 -23.00 34.39 -13.39
C ASP A 63 -22.16 33.46 -12.51
N CYS A 64 -22.27 33.56 -11.19
CA CYS A 64 -21.57 32.67 -10.26
C CYS A 64 -22.04 31.22 -10.40
N LEU A 65 -23.35 30.98 -10.57
CA LEU A 65 -23.87 29.64 -10.82
C LEU A 65 -23.37 29.09 -12.16
N GLY A 66 -23.25 29.93 -13.18
CA GLY A 66 -22.64 29.60 -14.46
C GLY A 66 -21.18 29.17 -14.30
N GLN A 67 -20.38 29.97 -13.57
CA GLN A 67 -18.99 29.65 -13.28
C GLN A 67 -18.85 28.37 -12.45
N TYR A 68 -19.71 28.16 -11.45
CA TYR A 68 -19.72 26.94 -10.64
C TYR A 68 -19.91 25.70 -11.50
N ARG A 69 -20.81 25.76 -12.49
CA ARG A 69 -21.11 24.63 -13.38
C ARG A 69 -19.98 24.26 -14.34
N VAL A 70 -19.09 25.20 -14.65
CA VAL A 70 -17.98 24.97 -15.60
C VAL A 70 -16.62 24.85 -14.91
N SER A 71 -16.51 25.20 -13.63
CA SER A 71 -15.23 25.13 -12.91
C SER A 71 -14.85 23.70 -12.59
N THR A 72 -13.58 23.38 -12.84
CA THR A 72 -12.95 22.14 -12.36
C THR A 72 -12.42 22.26 -10.92
N ASP A 73 -12.27 23.49 -10.43
CA ASP A 73 -11.79 23.81 -9.08
C ASP A 73 -12.81 24.70 -8.35
N ILE A 74 -13.56 24.10 -7.44
CA ILE A 74 -14.61 24.78 -6.65
C ILE A 74 -13.96 25.77 -5.65
N THR A 75 -12.74 25.48 -5.20
CA THR A 75 -12.01 26.29 -4.22
C THR A 75 -11.61 27.65 -4.79
N GLU A 76 -11.15 27.69 -6.04
CA GLU A 76 -10.83 28.94 -6.75
C GLU A 76 -12.08 29.84 -6.91
N LEU A 77 -13.27 29.21 -7.00
CA LEU A 77 -14.55 29.92 -7.10
C LEU A 77 -14.94 30.62 -5.80
N LYS A 78 -14.55 30.06 -4.65
CA LYS A 78 -14.83 30.62 -3.31
C LYS A 78 -14.06 31.92 -3.07
N GLU A 79 -12.91 32.08 -3.71
CA GLU A 79 -12.05 33.26 -3.56
C GLU A 79 -12.36 34.37 -4.56
N LYS A 80 -13.13 34.05 -5.61
CA LYS A 80 -13.42 34.99 -6.68
C LYS A 80 -14.45 36.03 -6.23
N VAL A 81 -14.00 37.28 -6.20
CA VAL A 81 -14.82 38.47 -5.96
C VAL A 81 -15.43 38.92 -7.30
N PRO A 82 -16.71 39.35 -7.32
CA PRO A 82 -17.33 39.88 -8.52
C PRO A 82 -16.53 41.02 -9.14
N GLU A 83 -16.19 40.93 -10.43
CA GLU A 83 -15.50 42.02 -11.14
C GLU A 83 -16.45 43.20 -11.46
N TYR A 84 -17.76 42.93 -11.59
CA TYR A 84 -18.78 43.90 -12.01
C TYR A 84 -19.64 44.46 -10.87
N LEU A 85 -19.52 43.94 -9.65
CA LEU A 85 -20.26 44.43 -8.49
C LEU A 85 -19.38 45.45 -7.74
N SER A 86 -19.34 46.68 -8.24
CA SER A 86 -18.56 47.73 -7.59
C SER A 86 -19.31 48.36 -6.41
N ASP A 87 -18.57 48.65 -5.33
CA ASP A 87 -19.10 49.40 -4.19
C ASP A 87 -19.68 50.75 -4.62
N GLN A 88 -19.10 51.36 -5.66
CA GLN A 88 -19.61 52.61 -6.24
C GLN A 88 -21.03 52.45 -6.78
N LYS A 89 -21.31 51.38 -7.55
CA LYS A 89 -22.64 51.13 -8.10
C LYS A 89 -23.64 50.86 -6.98
N LEU A 90 -23.30 50.03 -6.01
CA LEU A 90 -24.16 49.75 -4.86
C LEU A 90 -24.42 50.99 -4.00
N ALA A 91 -23.42 51.84 -3.80
CA ALA A 91 -23.57 53.08 -3.04
C ALA A 91 -24.62 54.02 -3.68
N THR A 92 -24.69 54.09 -5.01
CA THR A 92 -25.75 54.87 -5.69
C THR A 92 -27.16 54.33 -5.44
N LEU A 93 -27.29 53.03 -5.18
CA LEU A 93 -28.54 52.35 -4.85
C LEU A 93 -28.86 52.38 -3.34
N GLY A 94 -27.94 52.90 -2.52
CA GLY A 94 -28.07 52.92 -1.06
C GLY A 94 -27.67 51.62 -0.38
N TYR A 95 -26.85 50.80 -1.05
CA TYR A 95 -26.33 49.52 -0.56
C TYR A 95 -24.80 49.54 -0.45
N GLN A 96 -24.26 48.61 0.33
CA GLN A 96 -22.83 48.29 0.39
C GLN A 96 -22.66 46.77 0.45
N LEU A 97 -21.53 46.27 -0.05
CA LEU A 97 -21.14 44.88 0.12
C LEU A 97 -20.93 44.55 1.60
N ASP A 98 -21.34 43.36 2.01
CA ASP A 98 -20.88 42.79 3.27
C ASP A 98 -19.46 42.25 3.08
N PRO A 99 -18.44 42.79 3.77
CA PRO A 99 -17.06 42.33 3.62
C PRO A 99 -16.87 40.85 4.02
N LYS A 100 -17.80 40.27 4.78
CA LYS A 100 -17.77 38.85 5.14
C LYS A 100 -18.37 37.93 4.06
N ASN A 101 -19.22 38.46 3.19
CA ASN A 101 -19.98 37.72 2.19
C ASN A 101 -19.93 38.50 0.87
N ASN A 102 -18.78 38.46 0.19
CA ASN A 102 -18.51 39.22 -1.03
C ASN A 102 -17.92 38.37 -2.16
N ASN A 103 -18.10 37.05 -2.12
CA ASN A 103 -17.58 36.13 -3.12
C ASN A 103 -18.71 35.46 -3.91
N CYS A 104 -18.38 34.53 -4.81
CA CYS A 104 -19.37 33.81 -5.60
C CYS A 104 -20.16 32.74 -4.84
N GLU A 105 -19.64 32.25 -3.71
CA GLU A 105 -20.33 31.25 -2.87
C GLU A 105 -21.37 31.93 -1.99
N THR A 106 -21.00 33.01 -1.32
CA THR A 106 -21.86 33.82 -0.47
C THR A 106 -21.70 35.30 -0.81
N LEU A 107 -22.80 35.93 -1.17
CA LEU A 107 -22.85 37.38 -1.38
C LEU A 107 -23.99 37.99 -0.60
N ALA A 108 -23.69 39.03 0.18
CA ALA A 108 -24.67 39.85 0.87
C ALA A 108 -24.43 41.34 0.61
N VAL A 109 -25.53 42.08 0.49
CA VAL A 109 -25.54 43.54 0.44
C VAL A 109 -26.40 44.09 1.56
N LYS A 110 -25.90 45.12 2.23
CA LYS A 110 -26.54 45.76 3.39
C LYS A 110 -26.89 47.20 3.05
N PRO A 111 -27.94 47.78 3.65
CA PRO A 111 -28.22 49.20 3.51
C PRO A 111 -27.01 50.05 3.95
N LEU A 112 -26.64 51.03 3.13
CA LEU A 112 -25.49 51.92 3.35
C LEU A 112 -25.68 52.78 4.61
N ASN A 113 -26.91 53.24 4.83
CA ASN A 113 -27.25 54.17 5.92
C ASN A 113 -28.25 53.56 6.89
N ASN A 114 -28.03 53.80 8.19
CA ASN A 114 -28.98 53.40 9.24
C ASN A 114 -30.37 54.02 9.07
N LYS A 115 -30.46 55.21 8.49
CA LYS A 115 -31.73 55.93 8.25
C LYS A 115 -32.61 55.27 7.19
N ASP A 116 -32.03 54.48 6.31
CA ASP A 116 -32.74 53.82 5.22
C ASP A 116 -33.08 52.37 5.56
N LYS A 117 -32.64 51.84 6.71
CA LYS A 117 -32.84 50.43 7.13
C LYS A 117 -34.30 50.03 7.29
N ASP A 118 -35.19 50.98 7.54
CA ASP A 118 -36.60 50.67 7.67
C ASP A 118 -37.23 50.37 6.30
N LEU A 119 -36.71 50.95 5.22
CA LEU A 119 -37.21 50.73 3.87
C LEU A 119 -36.32 49.77 3.05
N LEU A 120 -35.01 49.89 3.16
CA LEU A 120 -34.03 49.00 2.54
C LEU A 120 -33.71 47.87 3.51
N TYR A 121 -33.68 46.64 3.01
CA TYR A 121 -33.36 45.44 3.79
C TYR A 121 -32.09 44.79 3.26
N GLU A 122 -31.42 44.01 4.10
CA GLU A 122 -30.28 43.19 3.69
C GLU A 122 -30.74 42.12 2.69
N MET A 123 -30.01 41.97 1.60
CA MET A 123 -30.24 40.92 0.61
C MET A 123 -29.00 40.05 0.55
N GLN A 124 -29.20 38.74 0.56
CA GLN A 124 -28.12 37.78 0.37
C GLN A 124 -28.53 36.68 -0.59
N PHE A 125 -27.56 36.10 -1.26
CA PHE A 125 -27.71 34.78 -1.84
C PHE A 125 -26.51 33.91 -1.49
N ARG A 126 -26.73 32.60 -1.54
CA ARG A 126 -25.70 31.60 -1.37
C ARG A 126 -25.87 30.50 -2.40
N ILE A 127 -24.76 30.07 -2.97
CA ILE A 127 -24.73 28.91 -3.86
C ILE A 127 -24.35 27.71 -3.01
N TYR A 128 -25.16 26.66 -3.06
CA TYR A 128 -24.91 25.43 -2.31
C TYR A 128 -25.21 24.21 -3.18
N GLU A 129 -24.59 23.10 -2.86
CA GLU A 129 -24.87 21.82 -3.50
C GLU A 129 -25.88 21.03 -2.65
N ASP A 130 -26.92 20.53 -3.31
CA ASP A 130 -27.90 19.65 -2.69
C ASP A 130 -27.28 18.26 -2.47
N ASP A 131 -27.26 17.81 -1.22
CA ASP A 131 -26.63 16.57 -0.76
C ASP A 131 -27.22 15.31 -1.42
N LYS A 132 -28.52 15.32 -1.73
CA LYS A 132 -29.24 14.17 -2.31
C LYS A 132 -29.07 14.06 -3.81
N THR A 133 -29.12 15.20 -4.49
CA THR A 133 -29.15 15.24 -5.97
C THR A 133 -27.80 15.59 -6.57
N GLY A 134 -26.86 16.13 -5.78
CA GLY A 134 -25.63 16.75 -6.27
C GLY A 134 -25.88 17.97 -7.15
N SER A 135 -27.10 18.53 -7.12
CA SER A 135 -27.46 19.67 -7.94
C SER A 135 -27.12 20.97 -7.23
N VAL A 136 -26.55 21.91 -7.98
CA VAL A 136 -26.16 23.22 -7.46
C VAL A 136 -27.37 24.14 -7.49
N LYS A 137 -27.71 24.73 -6.34
CA LYS A 137 -28.88 25.58 -6.13
C LYS A 137 -28.48 26.94 -5.59
N VAL A 138 -29.34 27.94 -5.80
CA VAL A 138 -29.19 29.29 -5.26
C VAL A 138 -30.21 29.49 -4.16
N PHE A 139 -29.72 29.67 -2.94
CA PHE A 139 -30.49 30.17 -1.82
C PHE A 139 -30.56 31.69 -1.88
N LYS A 140 -31.75 32.28 -1.72
CA LYS A 140 -31.93 33.74 -1.58
C LYS A 140 -32.52 34.04 -0.22
N GLY A 141 -31.87 34.91 0.54
CA GLY A 141 -32.30 35.36 1.85
C GLY A 141 -32.42 36.88 1.91
N ALA A 142 -33.23 37.36 2.84
CA ALA A 142 -33.27 38.78 3.16
C ALA A 142 -33.59 39.01 4.64
N THR A 143 -33.02 40.06 5.20
CA THR A 143 -33.22 40.45 6.61
C THR A 143 -33.71 41.90 6.67
N PRO A 144 -35.01 42.13 6.93
CA PRO A 144 -35.53 43.47 7.19
C PRO A 144 -35.04 44.02 8.54
N SER A 145 -35.20 45.33 8.79
CA SER A 145 -34.93 45.88 10.13
C SER A 145 -35.92 45.37 11.17
N ASP A 146 -35.62 45.59 12.45
CA ASP A 146 -36.51 45.22 13.58
C ASP A 146 -37.87 45.93 13.54
N SER A 147 -37.95 47.07 12.85
CA SER A 147 -39.18 47.87 12.68
C SER A 147 -39.37 48.25 11.20
N PRO A 148 -39.62 47.26 10.34
CA PRO A 148 -39.58 47.48 8.91
C PRO A 148 -40.80 48.26 8.43
N ASN A 149 -40.56 49.15 7.47
CA ASN A 149 -41.62 49.86 6.78
C ASN A 149 -42.53 48.83 6.08
N PRO A 150 -43.85 48.86 6.31
CA PRO A 150 -44.78 47.90 5.69
C PRO A 150 -44.69 47.85 4.15
N ARG A 151 -44.21 48.92 3.50
CA ARG A 151 -44.03 48.99 2.05
C ARG A 151 -42.83 48.17 1.53
N SER A 152 -41.83 47.87 2.36
CA SER A 152 -40.65 47.10 1.95
C SER A 152 -40.86 45.58 2.08
N LEU A 153 -41.76 45.14 2.97
CA LEU A 153 -42.03 43.72 3.22
C LEU A 153 -42.48 42.94 1.98
N PRO A 154 -43.39 43.44 1.12
CA PRO A 154 -43.74 42.76 -0.13
C PRO A 154 -42.53 42.59 -1.05
N SER A 155 -41.65 43.60 -1.11
CA SER A 155 -40.43 43.54 -1.90
C SER A 155 -39.46 42.51 -1.35
N CYS A 156 -39.28 42.44 -0.03
CA CYS A 156 -38.45 41.43 0.64
C CYS A 156 -38.95 40.01 0.38
N ARG A 157 -40.25 39.77 0.51
CA ARG A 157 -40.89 38.49 0.15
C ARG A 157 -40.75 38.19 -1.35
N GLY A 158 -40.77 39.20 -2.21
CA GLY A 158 -40.52 39.02 -3.65
C GLY A 158 -39.09 38.57 -3.98
N TRP A 159 -38.09 38.94 -3.16
CA TRP A 159 -36.71 38.49 -3.33
C TRP A 159 -36.44 37.11 -2.71
N ALA A 160 -36.76 36.98 -1.42
CA ALA A 160 -36.37 35.83 -0.60
C ALA A 160 -37.50 34.80 -0.43
N GLY A 161 -38.73 35.10 -0.84
CA GLY A 161 -39.89 34.25 -0.58
C GLY A 161 -40.13 34.08 0.92
N GLU A 162 -40.20 32.83 1.36
CA GLU A 162 -40.32 32.44 2.77
C GLU A 162 -39.07 32.77 3.59
N ASN A 163 -37.93 33.04 2.94
CA ASN A 163 -36.65 33.36 3.59
C ASN A 163 -36.49 34.86 3.93
N CYS A 164 -37.57 35.65 3.81
CA CYS A 164 -37.58 37.05 4.24
C CYS A 164 -37.79 37.11 5.76
N GLY A 165 -36.78 37.56 6.51
CA GLY A 165 -36.74 37.48 7.97
C GLY A 165 -36.29 36.10 8.45
N LEU A 166 -35.23 35.57 7.82
CA LEU A 166 -34.71 34.22 8.07
C LEU A 166 -34.47 33.97 9.56
N SER A 167 -34.97 32.84 10.08
CA SER A 167 -34.61 32.39 11.42
C SER A 167 -33.16 31.90 11.48
N GLU A 168 -32.53 31.99 12.65
CA GLU A 168 -31.17 31.47 12.87
C GLU A 168 -31.08 29.97 12.51
N GLU A 169 -32.16 29.21 12.71
CA GLU A 169 -32.25 27.78 12.39
C GLU A 169 -32.12 27.49 10.89
N ALA A 170 -32.78 28.28 10.04
CA ALA A 170 -32.69 28.10 8.59
C ALA A 170 -31.29 28.45 8.07
N GLN A 171 -30.64 29.43 8.70
CA GLN A 171 -29.26 29.78 8.41
C GLN A 171 -28.30 28.63 8.77
N ALA A 172 -28.44 28.06 9.97
CA ALA A 172 -27.66 26.93 10.43
C ALA A 172 -27.84 25.68 9.53
N ARG A 173 -29.04 25.46 9.00
CA ARG A 173 -29.31 24.35 8.06
C ARG A 173 -28.53 24.50 6.75
N ILE A 174 -28.41 25.71 6.23
CA ILE A 174 -27.64 25.98 5.00
C ILE A 174 -26.15 25.81 5.26
N ASP A 175 -25.67 26.36 6.37
CA ASP A 175 -24.26 26.23 6.77
C ASP A 175 -23.88 24.75 6.94
N ARG A 176 -24.79 23.94 7.49
CA ARG A 176 -24.65 22.48 7.57
C ARG A 176 -24.54 21.84 6.18
N LEU A 177 -25.42 22.17 5.24
CA LEU A 177 -25.38 21.61 3.88
C LEU A 177 -24.07 21.96 3.15
N ASN A 178 -23.54 23.17 3.35
CA ASN A 178 -22.26 23.57 2.80
C ASN A 178 -21.10 22.74 3.35
N LEU A 179 -21.08 22.48 4.66
CA LEU A 179 -20.06 21.64 5.29
C LEU A 179 -20.10 20.20 4.76
N ILE A 180 -21.29 19.65 4.53
CA ILE A 180 -21.49 18.33 3.90
C ILE A 180 -20.91 18.34 2.48
N ALA A 181 -21.18 19.38 1.69
CA ALA A 181 -20.66 19.51 0.33
C ALA A 181 -19.13 19.62 0.30
N GLU A 182 -18.52 20.36 1.23
CA GLU A 182 -17.06 20.46 1.34
C GLU A 182 -16.40 19.11 1.64
N GLU A 183 -16.91 18.37 2.63
CA GLU A 183 -16.40 17.04 2.97
C GLU A 183 -16.60 16.03 1.84
N ARG A 184 -17.75 16.10 1.14
CA ARG A 184 -18.00 15.31 -0.06
C ARG A 184 -16.98 15.60 -1.16
N ASN A 185 -16.70 16.87 -1.41
CA ASN A 185 -15.73 17.28 -2.44
C ASN A 185 -14.33 16.80 -2.10
N LYS A 186 -13.88 16.94 -0.84
CA LYS A 186 -12.59 16.38 -0.39
C LYS A 186 -12.52 14.86 -0.62
N CYS A 187 -13.57 14.12 -0.25
CA CYS A 187 -13.63 12.67 -0.45
C CYS A 187 -13.58 12.29 -1.94
N THR A 188 -14.37 12.99 -2.77
CA THR A 188 -14.48 12.73 -4.21
C THR A 188 -13.18 13.04 -4.93
N THR A 189 -12.52 14.16 -4.61
CA THR A 189 -11.21 14.51 -5.14
C THR A 189 -10.15 13.47 -4.78
N ASN A 190 -10.12 13.01 -3.53
CA ASN A 190 -9.19 11.95 -3.10
C ASN A 190 -9.44 10.64 -3.86
N PHE A 191 -10.70 10.25 -4.06
CA PHE A 191 -11.05 9.08 -4.86
C PHE A 191 -10.60 9.22 -6.31
N ASN A 192 -10.89 10.35 -6.96
CA ASN A 192 -10.49 10.64 -8.34
C ASN A 192 -8.96 10.65 -8.50
N ASN A 193 -8.23 11.23 -7.54
CA ASN A 193 -6.76 11.22 -7.54
C ASN A 193 -6.22 9.79 -7.48
N LYS A 194 -6.83 8.91 -6.68
CA LYS A 194 -6.46 7.49 -6.66
C LYS A 194 -6.74 6.79 -7.99
N GLN A 195 -7.83 7.15 -8.68
CA GLN A 195 -8.12 6.63 -10.02
C GLN A 195 -7.09 7.09 -11.05
N ILE A 196 -6.77 8.39 -11.09
CA ILE A 196 -5.79 8.98 -12.01
C ILE A 196 -4.40 8.38 -11.79
N ASN A 197 -3.99 8.22 -10.52
CA ASN A 197 -2.71 7.63 -10.15
C ASN A 197 -2.65 6.10 -10.30
N LYS A 198 -3.68 5.49 -10.90
CA LYS A 198 -3.78 4.04 -11.12
C LYS A 198 -3.58 3.22 -9.84
N ALA A 199 -4.07 3.72 -8.71
CA ALA A 199 -3.98 3.02 -7.45
C ALA A 199 -4.70 1.65 -7.53
N THR A 200 -4.21 0.71 -6.74
CA THR A 200 -4.80 -0.62 -6.57
C THR A 200 -5.06 -0.86 -5.08
N GLY A 201 -6.19 -1.47 -4.75
CA GLY A 201 -6.59 -1.78 -3.38
C GLY A 201 -7.87 -1.04 -2.92
N PRO A 202 -8.23 -1.17 -1.64
CA PRO A 202 -9.45 -0.61 -1.08
C PRO A 202 -9.42 0.92 -1.09
N VAL A 203 -10.58 1.53 -1.35
CA VAL A 203 -10.75 2.98 -1.34
C VAL A 203 -12.00 3.41 -0.61
N LYS A 204 -11.88 4.54 0.09
CA LYS A 204 -13.01 5.22 0.72
C LYS A 204 -13.80 6.00 -0.31
N THR A 205 -15.11 5.97 -0.18
CA THR A 205 -16.06 6.70 -1.02
C THR A 205 -17.07 7.45 -0.16
N TRP A 206 -17.71 8.45 -0.75
CA TRP A 206 -18.64 9.30 -0.02
C TRP A 206 -19.93 8.55 0.30
N ARG A 207 -20.26 8.46 1.59
CA ARG A 207 -21.57 8.05 2.10
C ARG A 207 -22.41 9.28 2.36
N ALA A 208 -23.53 9.40 1.66
CA ALA A 208 -24.47 10.50 1.87
C ALA A 208 -25.11 10.46 3.28
N PRO A 209 -25.50 11.62 3.83
CA PRO A 209 -26.28 11.71 5.06
C PRO A 209 -27.56 10.89 5.01
N VAL A 210 -27.87 10.17 6.09
CA VAL A 210 -29.12 9.40 6.20
C VAL A 210 -30.25 10.21 6.84
N ASN A 211 -29.92 11.19 7.69
CA ASN A 211 -30.89 12.01 8.43
C ASN A 211 -30.34 13.43 8.72
N ASP A 212 -31.11 14.21 9.48
CA ASP A 212 -30.74 15.59 9.84
C ASP A 212 -29.68 15.72 10.95
N GLU A 213 -29.17 14.61 11.49
CA GLU A 213 -28.08 14.61 12.48
C GLU A 213 -26.76 14.10 11.89
N ASP A 214 -26.83 13.33 10.81
CA ASP A 214 -25.70 12.76 10.09
C ASP A 214 -25.11 13.75 9.08
N MET A 215 -23.78 13.85 9.03
CA MET A 215 -23.07 14.73 8.10
C MET A 215 -22.63 14.02 6.83
N GLY A 216 -22.87 12.70 6.74
CA GLY A 216 -22.18 11.86 5.77
C GLY A 216 -20.70 11.73 6.13
N ALA A 217 -20.01 10.83 5.45
CA ALA A 217 -18.57 10.62 5.67
C ALA A 217 -17.91 9.89 4.51
N CYS A 218 -16.59 10.02 4.43
CA CYS A 218 -15.76 9.25 3.53
C CYS A 218 -15.40 7.91 4.19
N GLU A 219 -16.09 6.83 3.82
CA GLU A 219 -16.01 5.52 4.48
C GLU A 219 -15.67 4.41 3.49
N ASP A 220 -15.21 3.27 4.02
CA ASP A 220 -14.92 2.09 3.20
C ASP A 220 -16.24 1.38 2.84
N GLN A 221 -16.75 1.62 1.63
CA GLN A 221 -17.99 1.00 1.13
C GLN A 221 -17.74 -0.32 0.38
N GLY A 222 -16.59 -0.95 0.61
CA GLY A 222 -16.18 -2.19 -0.06
C GLY A 222 -15.69 -2.00 -1.50
N ILE A 223 -15.67 -0.77 -2.02
CA ILE A 223 -15.17 -0.47 -3.37
C ILE A 223 -13.64 -0.58 -3.37
N CYS A 224 -13.12 -1.27 -4.39
CA CYS A 224 -11.68 -1.40 -4.59
C CYS A 224 -11.29 -0.90 -5.98
N LEU A 225 -10.08 -0.35 -6.11
CA LEU A 225 -9.50 0.03 -7.39
C LEU A 225 -8.53 -1.05 -7.86
N PHE A 226 -8.44 -1.22 -9.18
CA PHE A 226 -7.35 -1.94 -9.84
C PHE A 226 -6.89 -1.12 -11.03
N GLU A 227 -5.65 -0.63 -10.94
CA GLU A 227 -5.05 0.29 -11.93
C GLU A 227 -5.95 1.48 -12.26
N GLY A 228 -6.63 2.01 -11.22
CA GLY A 228 -7.52 3.16 -11.34
C GLY A 228 -8.94 2.85 -11.81
N LYS A 229 -9.26 1.60 -12.18
CA LYS A 229 -10.64 1.18 -12.47
C LYS A 229 -11.33 0.73 -11.18
N SER A 230 -12.57 1.15 -10.97
CA SER A 230 -13.37 0.79 -9.79
C SER A 230 -14.09 -0.54 -9.95
N TYR A 231 -14.08 -1.34 -8.89
CA TYR A 231 -14.77 -2.62 -8.75
C TYR A 231 -15.61 -2.62 -7.47
N ARG A 232 -16.67 -3.42 -7.44
CA ARG A 232 -17.63 -3.44 -6.32
C ARG A 232 -17.07 -4.12 -5.08
N SER A 233 -16.04 -4.95 -5.25
CA SER A 233 -15.33 -5.63 -4.18
C SER A 233 -13.86 -5.86 -4.55
N CYS A 234 -13.04 -6.16 -3.54
CA CYS A 234 -11.66 -6.57 -3.75
C CYS A 234 -11.56 -7.98 -4.38
N ASP A 235 -12.59 -8.82 -4.26
CA ASP A 235 -12.63 -10.12 -4.95
C ASP A 235 -12.72 -9.95 -6.48
N GLU A 236 -13.50 -8.96 -6.94
CA GLU A 236 -13.57 -8.63 -8.37
C GLU A 236 -12.22 -8.08 -8.90
N VAL A 237 -11.47 -7.37 -8.05
CA VAL A 237 -10.10 -6.92 -8.36
C VAL A 237 -9.19 -8.13 -8.60
N GLU A 238 -9.26 -9.16 -7.75
CA GLU A 238 -8.48 -10.38 -7.93
C GLU A 238 -8.81 -11.10 -9.23
N VAL A 239 -10.09 -11.18 -9.61
CA VAL A 239 -10.49 -11.74 -10.92
C VAL A 239 -9.94 -10.91 -12.08
N ALA A 240 -10.02 -9.59 -12.00
CA ALA A 240 -9.48 -8.69 -13.03
C ALA A 240 -7.95 -8.80 -13.14
N ARG A 241 -7.27 -8.91 -12.01
CA ARG A 241 -5.82 -9.09 -11.90
C ARG A 241 -5.40 -10.44 -12.48
N GLN A 242 -6.07 -11.54 -12.12
CA GLN A 242 -5.85 -12.87 -12.70
C GLN A 242 -6.09 -12.87 -14.21
N LYS A 243 -7.12 -12.17 -14.70
CA LYS A 243 -7.38 -12.06 -16.14
C LYS A 243 -6.25 -11.33 -16.88
N LYS A 244 -5.63 -10.33 -16.25
CA LYS A 244 -4.56 -9.52 -16.88
C LYS A 244 -3.18 -10.16 -16.74
N TYR A 245 -2.86 -10.67 -15.56
CA TYR A 245 -1.51 -11.10 -15.17
C TYR A 245 -1.41 -12.59 -14.82
N GLY A 246 -2.51 -13.34 -14.82
CA GLY A 246 -2.52 -14.73 -14.39
C GLY A 246 -1.54 -15.60 -15.17
N ASP A 247 -1.40 -15.36 -16.47
CA ASP A 247 -0.41 -16.08 -17.29
C ASP A 247 1.03 -15.70 -16.92
N GLN A 248 1.30 -14.42 -16.62
CA GLN A 248 2.63 -13.98 -16.17
C GLN A 248 3.00 -14.58 -14.81
N CYS A 249 2.06 -14.66 -13.86
CA CYS A 249 2.30 -15.32 -12.58
C CYS A 249 2.53 -16.84 -12.76
N LYS A 250 1.75 -17.49 -13.63
CA LYS A 250 1.94 -18.92 -13.97
C LYS A 250 3.27 -19.19 -14.65
N ASP A 251 3.70 -18.33 -15.56
CA ASP A 251 4.98 -18.48 -16.25
C ASP A 251 6.14 -18.21 -15.30
N TRP A 252 6.04 -17.18 -14.46
CA TRP A 252 7.02 -16.91 -13.40
C TRP A 252 7.15 -18.08 -12.42
N THR A 253 6.04 -18.64 -11.90
CA THR A 253 6.10 -19.79 -10.99
C THR A 253 6.73 -21.02 -11.65
N LYS A 254 6.41 -21.30 -12.93
CA LYS A 254 7.05 -22.37 -13.71
C LYS A 254 8.54 -22.11 -13.94
N ASP A 255 8.91 -20.88 -14.28
CA ASP A 255 10.31 -20.52 -14.49
C ASP A 255 11.10 -20.61 -13.20
N MET A 256 10.52 -20.23 -12.06
CA MET A 256 11.12 -20.38 -10.74
C MET A 256 11.33 -21.85 -10.36
N ALA A 257 10.37 -22.72 -10.70
CA ALA A 257 10.51 -24.16 -10.55
C ALA A 257 11.58 -24.78 -11.48
N LYS A 258 11.72 -24.24 -12.70
CA LYS A 258 12.71 -24.71 -13.70
C LYS A 258 14.12 -24.15 -13.50
N GLN A 259 14.24 -22.94 -12.94
CA GLN A 259 15.46 -22.13 -13.10
C GLN A 259 16.71 -22.75 -12.49
N LYS A 260 16.60 -23.71 -11.57
CA LYS A 260 17.74 -24.49 -11.10
C LYS A 260 17.27 -25.86 -10.64
N ASN A 261 17.98 -26.90 -11.04
CA ASN A 261 17.97 -28.19 -10.37
C ASN A 261 18.12 -27.96 -8.84
N ASN A 262 17.01 -27.94 -8.09
CA ASN A 262 16.92 -27.69 -6.65
C ASN A 262 16.89 -26.22 -6.16
N LYS A 263 16.21 -25.27 -6.83
CA LYS A 263 15.83 -24.03 -6.11
C LYS A 263 14.91 -24.42 -4.93
N LYS A 264 15.40 -24.18 -3.72
CA LYS A 264 14.68 -24.36 -2.48
C LYS A 264 14.50 -22.97 -1.88
N SER A 265 13.27 -22.60 -1.50
CA SER A 265 13.04 -21.37 -0.73
C SER A 265 13.97 -21.34 0.48
N GLU A 266 14.73 -20.26 0.66
CA GLU A 266 15.64 -20.12 1.80
C GLU A 266 14.82 -20.03 3.08
N GLU A 267 15.12 -20.89 4.05
CA GLU A 267 14.50 -20.91 5.39
C GLU A 267 12.96 -20.95 5.43
N GLY A 268 12.31 -21.30 4.31
CA GLY A 268 10.86 -21.32 4.18
C GLY A 268 10.23 -19.95 3.95
N GLU A 269 11.01 -18.97 3.47
CA GLU A 269 10.45 -17.69 3.02
C GLU A 269 9.70 -17.87 1.68
N GLY A 270 8.41 -17.52 1.70
CA GLY A 270 7.57 -17.49 0.51
C GLY A 270 7.99 -16.38 -0.44
N GLN A 271 7.95 -16.64 -1.75
CA GLN A 271 8.28 -15.67 -2.79
C GLN A 271 7.00 -15.30 -3.56
N THR A 272 6.91 -14.06 -4.02
CA THR A 272 5.80 -13.60 -4.87
C THR A 272 6.32 -12.62 -5.92
N LEU A 273 5.61 -12.50 -7.03
CA LEU A 273 5.87 -11.50 -8.07
C LEU A 273 4.77 -10.45 -7.99
N ASP A 274 5.07 -9.26 -7.47
CA ASP A 274 4.10 -8.17 -7.35
C ASP A 274 4.18 -7.22 -8.56
N PRO A 275 3.04 -6.84 -9.18
CA PRO A 275 1.63 -7.12 -8.84
C PRO A 275 1.03 -8.40 -9.46
N GLN A 276 1.79 -9.16 -10.25
CA GLN A 276 1.28 -10.24 -11.10
C GLN A 276 0.65 -11.40 -10.31
N CYS A 277 1.21 -11.71 -9.13
CA CYS A 277 0.75 -12.73 -8.19
C CYS A 277 -0.01 -12.13 -6.99
N GLY A 278 0.00 -10.80 -6.83
CA GLY A 278 -0.89 -10.05 -5.92
C GLY A 278 -0.76 -10.51 -4.48
N GLY A 279 0.48 -10.58 -4.02
CA GLY A 279 0.81 -11.00 -2.67
C GLY A 279 0.66 -12.49 -2.39
N GLN A 280 0.14 -13.32 -3.32
CA GLN A 280 0.13 -14.76 -3.11
C GLN A 280 1.57 -15.28 -3.03
N LEU A 281 1.90 -15.87 -1.89
CA LEU A 281 3.21 -16.46 -1.63
C LEU A 281 3.28 -17.86 -2.23
N TYR A 282 4.42 -18.16 -2.84
CA TYR A 282 4.77 -19.45 -3.40
C TYR A 282 6.07 -19.93 -2.79
N TRP A 283 6.11 -21.21 -2.48
CA TRP A 283 7.30 -21.90 -2.01
C TRP A 283 7.79 -22.84 -3.08
N PHE A 284 9.10 -22.94 -3.22
CA PHE A 284 9.72 -23.79 -4.24
C PHE A 284 10.59 -24.83 -3.54
N HIS A 285 10.43 -26.09 -3.94
CA HIS A 285 11.25 -27.18 -3.43
C HIS A 285 11.45 -28.27 -4.47
N SER A 286 12.72 -28.51 -4.86
CA SER A 286 13.11 -29.61 -5.76
C SER A 286 12.30 -29.68 -7.06
N GLY A 287 11.96 -28.53 -7.64
CA GLY A 287 11.18 -28.42 -8.88
C GLY A 287 9.66 -28.39 -8.70
N ASP A 288 9.14 -28.58 -7.49
CA ASP A 288 7.70 -28.42 -7.22
C ASP A 288 7.40 -27.00 -6.75
N ILE A 289 6.19 -26.56 -7.11
CA ILE A 289 5.58 -25.30 -6.71
C ILE A 289 4.59 -25.65 -5.61
N LEU A 290 4.78 -25.06 -4.44
CA LEU A 290 3.95 -25.28 -3.26
C LEU A 290 3.28 -23.95 -2.90
N THR A 291 2.03 -24.03 -2.43
CA THR A 291 1.22 -22.83 -2.17
C THR A 291 1.07 -22.52 -0.69
N SER A 292 1.63 -23.36 0.18
CA SER A 292 1.68 -23.13 1.62
C SER A 292 3.06 -23.42 2.21
N PHE A 293 3.32 -22.86 3.39
CA PHE A 293 4.53 -23.11 4.14
C PHE A 293 4.55 -24.55 4.68
N GLU A 294 3.40 -25.07 5.12
CA GLU A 294 3.27 -26.41 5.67
C GLU A 294 3.62 -27.49 4.63
N GLU A 295 3.14 -27.35 3.38
CA GLU A 295 3.51 -28.25 2.28
C GLU A 295 5.02 -28.22 2.00
N TRP A 296 5.62 -27.04 2.11
CA TRP A 296 7.06 -26.87 1.93
C TRP A 296 7.86 -27.50 3.06
N GLU A 297 7.41 -27.36 4.31
CA GLU A 297 8.03 -27.94 5.48
C GLU A 297 7.99 -29.46 5.43
N GLU A 298 6.83 -30.05 5.15
CA GLU A 298 6.65 -31.50 5.01
C GLU A 298 7.59 -32.06 3.94
N LYS A 299 7.60 -31.44 2.75
CA LYS A 299 8.48 -31.85 1.65
C LYS A 299 9.97 -31.69 2.02
N ASN A 300 10.29 -30.66 2.78
CA ASN A 300 11.64 -30.42 3.25
C ASN A 300 12.09 -31.47 4.27
N GLU A 301 11.22 -31.87 5.20
CA GLU A 301 11.48 -32.96 6.14
C GLU A 301 11.68 -34.28 5.41
N ASP A 302 10.81 -34.63 4.46
CA ASP A 302 10.90 -35.88 3.72
C ASP A 302 12.17 -35.98 2.88
N MET A 303 12.58 -34.87 2.27
CA MET A 303 13.86 -34.81 1.56
C MET A 303 15.05 -34.97 2.50
N LYS A 304 15.03 -34.33 3.68
CA LYS A 304 16.07 -34.52 4.70
C LYS A 304 16.10 -35.96 5.23
N LYS A 305 14.95 -36.62 5.45
CA LYS A 305 14.85 -38.05 5.82
C LYS A 305 15.48 -38.94 4.75
N SER A 306 15.10 -38.74 3.48
CA SER A 306 15.69 -39.48 2.36
C SER A 306 17.21 -39.29 2.24
N GLN A 307 17.69 -38.06 2.46
CA GLN A 307 19.11 -37.74 2.41
C GLN A 307 19.89 -38.37 3.57
N CYS A 308 19.28 -38.42 4.75
CA CYS A 308 19.80 -39.10 5.91
C CYS A 308 19.88 -40.62 5.73
N GLU A 309 18.87 -41.26 5.15
CA GLU A 309 18.92 -42.68 4.80
C GLU A 309 20.01 -43.00 3.78
N LYS A 310 20.20 -42.11 2.79
CA LYS A 310 21.30 -42.20 1.82
C LYS A 310 22.66 -42.06 2.49
N ASP A 311 22.83 -41.10 3.39
CA ASP A 311 24.08 -40.89 4.13
C ASP A 311 24.40 -42.08 5.05
N ARG A 312 23.38 -42.58 5.76
CA ARG A 312 23.47 -43.78 6.59
C ARG A 312 23.81 -45.03 5.78
N SER A 313 23.27 -45.16 4.58
CA SER A 313 23.61 -46.28 3.69
C SER A 313 25.02 -46.13 3.13
N ARG A 314 25.42 -44.91 2.75
CA ARG A 314 26.77 -44.60 2.27
C ARG A 314 27.82 -44.95 3.33
N ILE A 315 27.64 -44.52 4.59
CA ILE A 315 28.63 -44.77 5.63
C ILE A 315 28.81 -46.26 5.97
N LYS A 316 27.77 -47.09 5.77
CA LYS A 316 27.88 -48.55 5.88
C LYS A 316 28.75 -49.16 4.78
N THR A 317 28.76 -48.54 3.59
CA THR A 317 29.54 -49.02 2.45
C THR A 317 30.96 -48.46 2.41
N THR A 318 31.21 -47.34 3.09
CA THR A 318 32.56 -46.79 3.22
C THR A 318 33.32 -47.51 4.35
N SER A 319 34.63 -47.66 4.22
CA SER A 319 35.48 -48.23 5.28
C SER A 319 35.72 -47.26 6.46
N HIS A 320 34.73 -46.42 6.78
CA HIS A 320 34.83 -45.47 7.88
C HIS A 320 34.94 -46.20 9.21
N LYS A 321 35.81 -45.70 10.10
CA LYS A 321 36.04 -46.26 11.43
C LYS A 321 36.05 -45.13 12.45
N GLY A 322 35.17 -45.21 13.44
CA GLY A 322 35.05 -44.22 14.50
C GLY A 322 33.70 -43.50 14.51
N GLU A 323 33.68 -42.37 15.21
CA GLU A 323 32.50 -41.52 15.35
C GLU A 323 32.12 -40.89 13.99
N TYR A 324 30.83 -40.82 13.73
CA TYR A 324 30.26 -40.16 12.56
C TYR A 324 28.91 -39.55 12.91
N VAL A 325 28.63 -38.35 12.41
CA VAL A 325 27.33 -37.69 12.55
C VAL A 325 26.59 -37.83 11.23
N ILE A 326 25.43 -38.52 11.25
CA ILE A 326 24.63 -38.72 10.04
C ILE A 326 24.12 -37.37 9.55
N LYS A 327 24.45 -37.02 8.31
CA LYS A 327 24.03 -35.77 7.67
C LYS A 327 22.67 -35.96 6.97
N PRO A 328 21.82 -34.92 6.90
CA PRO A 328 22.02 -33.58 7.46
C PRO A 328 21.79 -33.52 8.99
N ALA A 329 22.54 -32.67 9.70
CA ALA A 329 22.42 -32.48 11.14
C ALA A 329 21.36 -31.40 11.51
N ASP A 330 20.83 -30.69 10.51
CA ASP A 330 19.99 -29.52 10.73
C ASP A 330 18.52 -29.91 10.94
N GLY A 331 18.10 -29.94 12.19
CA GLY A 331 16.69 -29.87 12.60
C GLY A 331 15.87 -31.17 12.58
N ILE A 332 16.43 -32.31 12.15
CA ILE A 332 15.76 -33.62 12.32
C ILE A 332 16.30 -34.29 13.58
N LYS A 333 15.41 -34.60 14.52
CA LYS A 333 15.73 -35.46 15.66
C LYS A 333 15.50 -36.92 15.29
N GLU A 334 16.60 -37.67 15.28
CA GLU A 334 16.74 -39.12 15.15
C GLU A 334 16.20 -39.76 13.84
N PRO A 335 16.97 -40.64 13.17
CA PRO A 335 18.36 -41.03 13.44
C PRO A 335 19.39 -40.02 12.92
N CYS A 336 18.94 -38.95 12.25
CA CYS A 336 19.78 -37.92 11.65
C CYS A 336 20.29 -36.94 12.71
N GLY A 337 21.48 -36.37 12.55
CA GLY A 337 22.10 -35.50 13.56
C GLY A 337 22.64 -36.23 14.80
N ASN A 338 22.29 -37.50 15.00
CA ASN A 338 22.86 -38.31 16.06
C ASN A 338 24.29 -38.76 15.74
N LYS A 339 25.13 -38.76 16.78
CA LYS A 339 26.45 -39.37 16.76
C LYS A 339 26.30 -40.88 16.78
N ILE A 340 26.83 -41.54 15.76
CA ILE A 340 26.91 -42.99 15.67
C ILE A 340 28.37 -43.42 15.63
N PHE A 341 28.65 -44.66 16.04
CA PHE A 341 29.97 -45.27 15.87
C PHE A 341 29.91 -46.27 14.73
N VAL A 342 30.84 -46.18 13.78
CA VAL A 342 30.91 -47.09 12.64
C VAL A 342 32.20 -47.90 12.73
N TYR A 343 32.10 -49.21 12.56
CA TYR A 343 33.25 -50.09 12.45
C TYR A 343 33.01 -51.16 11.39
N ASP A 344 33.73 -51.06 10.27
CA ASP A 344 33.73 -52.07 9.19
C ASP A 344 32.34 -52.28 8.57
N GLY A 345 31.63 -51.17 8.31
CA GLY A 345 30.29 -51.16 7.72
C GLY A 345 29.14 -51.41 8.70
N GLU A 346 29.42 -51.76 9.96
CA GLU A 346 28.42 -51.90 11.02
C GLU A 346 28.27 -50.59 11.81
N ILE A 347 27.01 -50.22 12.09
CA ILE A 347 26.67 -49.10 12.96
C ILE A 347 26.47 -49.66 14.37
N LEU A 348 27.25 -49.16 15.33
CA LEU A 348 27.31 -49.60 16.72
C LEU A 348 26.92 -48.44 17.64
N ASN A 349 26.38 -48.77 18.82
CA ASN A 349 26.29 -47.80 19.91
C ASN A 349 27.68 -47.64 20.57
N SER A 350 27.83 -46.65 21.46
CA SER A 350 29.11 -46.37 22.13
C SER A 350 29.67 -47.57 22.89
N VAL A 351 28.79 -48.31 23.59
CA VAL A 351 29.19 -49.45 24.42
C VAL A 351 29.70 -50.61 23.55
N ASP A 352 28.99 -50.91 22.48
CA ASP A 352 29.33 -51.96 21.52
C ASP A 352 30.61 -51.62 20.75
N TYR A 353 30.80 -50.35 20.40
CA TYR A 353 32.02 -49.88 19.75
C TYR A 353 33.25 -50.06 20.65
N ASP A 354 33.16 -49.65 21.92
CA ASP A 354 34.24 -49.85 22.90
C ASP A 354 34.52 -51.33 23.17
N ALA A 355 33.48 -52.16 23.24
CA ALA A 355 33.61 -53.60 23.36
C ALA A 355 34.34 -54.20 22.14
N LYS A 356 33.97 -53.78 20.93
CA LYS A 356 34.61 -54.24 19.68
C LYS A 356 36.07 -53.80 19.61
N LEU A 357 36.39 -52.57 20.02
CA LEU A 357 37.78 -52.09 20.12
C LEU A 357 38.61 -52.91 21.10
N LYS A 358 38.10 -53.18 22.31
CA LYS A 358 38.77 -54.03 23.30
C LYS A 358 38.99 -55.44 22.79
N GLN A 359 38.02 -56.01 22.07
CA GLN A 359 38.15 -57.33 21.46
C GLN A 359 39.26 -57.34 20.40
N ILE A 360 39.34 -56.34 19.55
CA ILE A 360 40.40 -56.20 18.53
C ILE A 360 41.78 -56.06 19.19
N GLU A 361 41.89 -55.29 20.27
CA GLU A 361 43.14 -55.15 21.02
C GLU A 361 43.57 -56.47 21.68
N ALA A 362 42.62 -57.21 22.26
CA ALA A 362 42.86 -58.53 22.83
C ALA A 362 43.34 -59.53 21.75
N ASP A 363 42.69 -59.53 20.58
CA ASP A 363 43.06 -60.37 19.45
C ASP A 363 44.45 -60.02 18.89
N LYS A 364 44.81 -58.72 18.82
CA LYS A 364 46.15 -58.28 18.45
C LYS A 364 47.21 -58.77 19.44
N LYS A 365 46.97 -58.59 20.75
CA LYS A 365 47.89 -59.07 21.80
C LYS A 365 48.07 -60.59 21.74
N LYS A 366 46.99 -61.33 21.54
CA LYS A 366 47.02 -62.80 21.37
C LYS A 366 47.84 -63.19 20.14
N ARG A 367 47.63 -62.55 18.99
CA ARG A 367 48.42 -62.79 17.76
C ARG A 367 49.90 -62.46 17.95
N GLU A 368 50.23 -61.39 18.67
CA GLU A 368 51.62 -61.05 19.00
C GLU A 368 52.26 -62.08 19.93
N GLU A 369 51.53 -62.59 20.92
CA GLU A 369 51.99 -63.64 21.82
C GLU A 369 52.21 -64.96 21.07
N ASP A 370 51.25 -65.36 20.22
CA ASP A 370 51.37 -66.52 19.35
C ASP A 370 52.60 -66.42 18.44
N ASN A 371 52.85 -65.23 17.86
CA ASN A 371 54.04 -64.96 17.06
C ASN A 371 55.33 -65.04 17.88
N ARG A 372 55.36 -64.50 19.11
CA ARG A 372 56.50 -64.61 20.03
C ARG A 372 56.77 -66.08 20.42
N ASN A 373 55.72 -66.85 20.71
CA ASN A 373 55.82 -68.26 21.05
C ASN A 373 56.30 -69.11 19.87
N LYS A 374 55.84 -68.79 18.64
CA LYS A 374 56.34 -69.40 17.41
C LYS A 374 57.83 -69.14 17.20
N GLN A 375 58.28 -67.89 17.39
CA GLN A 375 59.71 -67.55 17.32
C GLN A 375 60.55 -68.24 18.40
N LYS A 376 60.02 -68.41 19.62
CA LYS A 376 60.71 -69.16 20.70
C LYS A 376 60.86 -70.65 20.35
N LYS A 377 59.82 -71.30 19.82
CA LYS A 377 59.88 -72.71 19.37
C LYS A 377 60.88 -72.92 18.23
N GLU A 378 60.98 -71.96 17.30
CA GLU A 378 61.99 -71.98 16.24
C GLU A 378 63.43 -71.83 16.80
N LYS A 379 63.65 -71.02 17.84
CA LYS A 379 64.96 -70.86 18.50
C LYS A 379 65.35 -72.04 19.41
N GLU A 380 64.37 -72.73 20.01
CA GLU A 380 64.63 -73.87 20.91
C GLU A 380 64.96 -75.16 20.14
N THR A 381 64.43 -75.29 18.92
CA THR A 381 64.80 -76.38 18.01
C THR A 381 66.21 -76.23 17.43
N ASP A 382 66.79 -75.01 17.42
CA ASP A 382 68.19 -74.77 17.05
C ASP A 382 69.20 -75.18 18.14
N LYS A 383 68.82 -75.20 19.43
CA LYS A 383 69.74 -75.57 20.55
C LYS A 383 69.84 -77.07 20.81
N ARG A 384 68.91 -77.89 20.30
CA ARG A 384 68.95 -79.36 20.40
C ARG A 384 69.58 -80.01 19.17
N GLY A 385 70.72 -79.52 18.69
CA GLY A 385 71.72 -80.25 17.88
C GLY A 385 71.25 -81.20 16.76
N ASN A 386 70.08 -80.99 16.15
CA ASN A 386 69.48 -81.91 15.17
C ASN A 386 68.84 -81.16 13.98
N ILE A 387 69.28 -79.95 13.67
CA ILE A 387 68.86 -79.27 12.45
C ILE A 387 70.02 -79.26 11.46
N CYS A 388 69.82 -79.95 10.35
CA CYS A 388 70.67 -79.79 9.19
C CYS A 388 70.46 -78.39 8.63
N PRO A 389 71.53 -77.61 8.40
CA PRO A 389 71.41 -76.23 7.94
C PRO A 389 70.57 -76.17 6.67
N LYS A 390 69.42 -75.49 6.74
CA LYS A 390 68.46 -75.41 5.64
C LYS A 390 68.86 -74.38 4.58
N LYS A 391 69.76 -73.46 4.92
CA LYS A 391 70.21 -72.36 4.06
C LYS A 391 71.52 -72.76 3.39
N THR A 392 71.47 -73.00 2.08
CA THR A 392 72.64 -72.84 1.21
C THR A 392 72.94 -71.34 1.16
N TYR A 393 74.21 -70.96 1.28
CA TYR A 393 74.62 -69.60 0.96
C TYR A 393 75.29 -69.61 -0.40
N THR A 394 75.21 -68.49 -1.09
CA THR A 394 75.94 -68.27 -2.33
C THR A 394 77.25 -67.59 -1.94
N ASP A 395 78.38 -68.12 -2.40
CA ASP A 395 79.64 -67.40 -2.23
C ASP A 395 79.70 -66.16 -3.13
N ASN A 396 80.78 -65.40 -2.99
CA ASN A 396 81.01 -64.15 -3.71
C ASN A 396 81.17 -64.37 -5.23
N GLN A 397 81.19 -65.63 -5.70
CA GLN A 397 81.31 -66.04 -7.09
C GLN A 397 79.99 -66.63 -7.65
N GLY A 398 78.89 -66.61 -6.88
CA GLY A 398 77.60 -67.12 -7.33
C GLY A 398 77.40 -68.62 -7.14
N LEU A 399 78.36 -69.33 -6.53
CA LEU A 399 78.27 -70.78 -6.30
C LEU A 399 77.52 -71.09 -5.00
N LYS A 400 76.56 -72.02 -5.07
CA LYS A 400 75.84 -72.50 -3.87
C LYS A 400 76.74 -73.42 -3.05
N CYS A 401 77.10 -72.95 -1.87
CA CYS A 401 77.97 -73.64 -0.93
C CYS A 401 77.16 -74.31 0.18
N CYS A 402 77.58 -75.51 0.55
CA CYS A 402 77.03 -76.27 1.67
C CYS A 402 78.00 -76.17 2.88
N PRO A 403 77.51 -76.15 4.13
CA PRO A 403 78.38 -76.10 5.32
C PRO A 403 79.29 -77.33 5.40
N SER A 404 80.55 -77.12 5.78
CA SER A 404 81.67 -78.07 5.63
C SER A 404 81.64 -79.31 6.52
N ASN A 405 80.71 -79.44 7.48
CA ASN A 405 80.63 -80.62 8.35
C ASN A 405 79.18 -80.97 8.70
N PRO A 406 78.46 -81.74 7.85
CA PRO A 406 77.16 -82.27 8.23
C PRO A 406 77.33 -83.32 9.33
N THR A 407 76.51 -83.23 10.38
CA THR A 407 76.48 -84.27 11.42
C THR A 407 76.05 -85.61 10.82
N LYS A 408 76.44 -86.74 11.43
CA LYS A 408 76.09 -88.11 10.97
C LYS A 408 74.57 -88.31 10.76
N LYS A 409 73.72 -87.55 11.47
CA LYS A 409 72.26 -87.55 11.28
C LYS A 409 71.82 -86.84 9.99
N CYS A 410 72.50 -85.78 9.56
CA CYS A 410 72.19 -85.07 8.32
C CYS A 410 72.43 -85.90 7.07
N ASN A 411 73.45 -86.75 7.10
CA ASN A 411 73.67 -87.72 6.03
C ASN A 411 72.55 -88.78 5.94
N LYS A 412 71.63 -88.89 6.90
CA LYS A 412 70.47 -89.80 6.81
C LYS A 412 69.18 -89.11 6.33
N ASP A 413 69.13 -87.78 6.30
CA ASP A 413 67.95 -87.04 5.84
C ASP A 413 67.88 -86.99 4.30
N LYS A 414 66.80 -87.56 3.74
CA LYS A 414 66.55 -87.63 2.29
C LYS A 414 66.42 -86.25 1.64
N LYS A 415 65.88 -85.25 2.34
CA LYS A 415 65.77 -83.86 1.85
C LYS A 415 67.14 -83.17 1.85
N TYR A 416 68.00 -83.46 2.82
CA TYR A 416 69.36 -82.92 2.85
C TYR A 416 70.22 -83.50 1.71
N ARG A 417 70.18 -84.82 1.48
CA ARG A 417 70.90 -85.47 0.36
C ARG A 417 70.53 -84.89 -1.01
N LYS A 418 69.23 -84.63 -1.26
CA LYS A 418 68.76 -84.00 -2.51
C LYS A 418 69.29 -82.58 -2.73
N LYS A 419 69.60 -81.84 -1.65
CA LYS A 419 70.16 -80.48 -1.75
C LYS A 419 71.69 -80.49 -1.81
N ALA A 420 72.33 -81.41 -1.08
CA ALA A 420 73.78 -81.56 -1.07
C ALA A 420 74.35 -81.98 -2.44
N SER A 421 73.59 -82.73 -3.25
CA SER A 421 73.98 -83.07 -4.63
C SER A 421 74.03 -81.89 -5.59
N ILE A 422 73.58 -80.70 -5.18
CA ILE A 422 73.56 -79.47 -5.99
C ILE A 422 74.65 -78.48 -5.51
N CYS A 423 75.40 -78.81 -4.46
CA CYS A 423 76.45 -77.96 -3.90
C CYS A 423 77.80 -78.21 -4.59
N GLY A 424 78.39 -77.16 -5.17
CA GLY A 424 79.63 -77.23 -5.95
C GLY A 424 80.92 -77.15 -5.14
N CYS A 425 80.86 -76.68 -3.89
CA CYS A 425 82.05 -76.43 -3.07
C CYS A 425 81.97 -77.19 -1.72
N TRP A 426 82.96 -78.05 -1.47
CA TRP A 426 83.25 -78.63 -0.15
C TRP A 426 84.60 -78.08 0.31
N TYR A 427 84.61 -77.15 1.27
CA TYR A 427 85.86 -76.64 1.83
C TYR A 427 86.56 -77.77 2.63
N LYS A 428 87.76 -78.18 2.21
CA LYS A 428 88.73 -78.82 3.10
C LYS A 428 89.29 -77.71 4.01
N GLN A 429 88.93 -77.72 5.29
CA GLN A 429 89.66 -76.91 6.28
C GLN A 429 91.08 -77.48 6.40
N LYS A 430 92.09 -76.61 6.28
CA LYS A 430 93.44 -76.86 6.78
C LYS A 430 93.47 -76.60 8.27
#